data_AF-A0A2F0A6E3-F1
#
_entry.id   AF-A0A2F0A6E3-F1
#
_cell.length_a   1.000
_cell.length_b   1.000
_cell.length_c   1.000
_cell.angle_alpha   90.00
_cell.angle_beta   90.00
_cell.angle_gamma   90.00
#
_symmetry.space_group_name_H-M   'P 1'
#
loop_
_entity.id
_entity.type
_entity.pdbx_description
1 polymer ?
#
loop_
_entity_poly.entity_id
_entity_poly.type
_entity_poly.pdbx_seq_one_letter_code
_entity_poly.pdbx_strand_id
1 'polypeptide(L)'
;MLIKFAVLVCANSVSSTVVFSEEKIIEIKELKTALEASLKSSEVSEKKIASLEKINSNLRTSLMAANAEAVDFRKSYSQMRLKLEAYGIESVTDGQSGIEARLIKAMNDIRILEEEKMGVSEALINLSDVSLKLINLLEDHDSNDEFIADAKNLVDQADEALGIGRLNIDGVKTRGTIHEAGIIGVKDDYGIVVINVGANSGAKIGMPFRLFRKDRPLGTSVIVDVRDRISAALIKNLKKEDDYPRVGDLASVDTIKN
;
A
#
# COMPACT_ATOMS: atom_id res chain seq x y z
N MET A 1 55.70 74.39 84.79
CA MET A 1 54.72 74.39 83.68
C MET A 1 54.94 73.29 82.63
N LEU A 2 55.98 72.44 82.73
CA LEU A 2 56.29 71.39 81.75
C LEU A 2 55.57 70.04 81.95
N ILE A 3 55.13 69.71 83.17
CA ILE A 3 54.53 68.38 83.47
C ILE A 3 53.08 68.25 82.96
N LYS A 4 52.32 69.36 82.88
CA LYS A 4 50.94 69.33 82.36
C LYS A 4 50.86 69.15 80.84
N PHE A 5 51.90 69.53 80.08
CA PHE A 5 51.94 69.36 78.64
C PHE A 5 52.27 67.91 78.23
N ALA A 6 53.12 67.22 78.99
CA ALA A 6 53.48 65.82 78.72
C ALA A 6 52.31 64.84 78.91
N VAL A 7 51.46 65.07 79.93
CA VAL A 7 50.28 64.22 80.19
C VAL A 7 49.20 64.40 79.11
N LEU A 8 49.03 65.62 78.58
CA LEU A 8 48.05 65.89 77.53
C LEU A 8 48.47 65.29 76.17
N VAL A 9 49.78 65.27 75.87
CA VAL A 9 50.33 64.65 74.66
C VAL A 9 50.30 63.12 74.75
N CYS A 10 50.51 62.54 75.94
CA CYS A 10 50.38 61.10 76.15
C CYS A 10 48.91 60.62 76.10
N ALA A 11 47.96 61.42 76.60
CA ALA A 11 46.53 61.07 76.52
C ALA A 11 45.99 61.12 75.07
N ASN A 12 46.42 62.10 74.26
CA ASN A 12 46.01 62.20 72.86
C ASN A 12 46.64 61.11 71.96
N SER A 13 47.86 60.65 72.25
CA SER A 13 48.53 59.60 71.46
C SER A 13 48.05 58.19 71.81
N VAL A 14 47.65 57.95 73.06
CA VAL A 14 47.03 56.68 73.46
C VAL A 14 45.60 56.58 72.94
N SER A 15 44.83 57.68 72.92
CA SER A 15 43.49 57.66 72.31
C SER A 15 43.52 57.52 70.78
N SER A 16 44.51 58.08 70.06
CA SER A 16 44.56 57.91 68.60
C SER A 16 44.99 56.51 68.16
N THR A 17 45.80 55.81 68.95
CA THR A 17 46.28 54.45 68.62
C THR A 17 45.23 53.37 68.89
N VAL A 18 44.37 53.54 69.89
CA VAL A 18 43.22 52.64 70.13
C VAL A 18 42.17 52.80 69.03
N VAL A 19 41.88 54.03 68.60
CA VAL A 19 40.91 54.31 67.51
C VAL A 19 41.38 53.74 66.16
N PHE A 20 42.68 53.83 65.84
CA PHE A 20 43.25 53.26 64.62
C PHE A 20 43.26 51.73 64.56
N SER A 21 43.30 51.06 65.72
CA SER A 21 43.21 49.59 65.82
C SER A 21 41.77 49.11 65.61
N GLU A 22 40.79 49.84 66.12
CA GLU A 22 39.38 49.53 66.00
C GLU A 22 38.87 49.69 64.56
N GLU A 23 39.31 50.74 63.84
CA GLU A 23 39.01 50.93 62.41
C GLU A 23 39.48 49.76 61.53
N LYS A 24 40.72 49.26 61.73
CA LYS A 24 41.23 48.11 60.96
C LYS A 24 40.45 46.83 61.21
N ILE A 25 39.98 46.62 62.44
CA ILE A 25 39.17 45.44 62.78
C ILE A 25 37.78 45.55 62.14
N ILE A 26 37.21 46.76 62.07
CA ILE A 26 35.96 47.04 61.39
C ILE A 26 36.10 46.83 59.87
N GLU A 27 37.15 47.36 59.23
CA GLU A 27 37.43 47.15 57.80
C GLU A 27 37.58 45.67 57.45
N ILE A 28 38.32 44.89 58.25
CA ILE A 28 38.49 43.45 58.02
C ILE A 28 37.14 42.71 58.15
N LYS A 29 36.28 43.15 59.07
CA LYS A 29 34.96 42.56 59.26
C LYS A 29 34.02 42.89 58.09
N GLU A 30 34.07 44.12 57.58
CA GLU A 30 33.33 44.56 56.40
C GLU A 30 33.81 43.87 55.11
N LEU A 31 35.13 43.72 54.94
CA LEU A 31 35.70 42.97 53.82
C LEU A 31 35.29 41.50 53.89
N LYS A 32 35.23 40.90 55.09
CA LYS A 32 34.77 39.52 55.27
C LYS A 32 33.28 39.37 54.94
N THR A 33 32.43 40.30 55.37
CA THR A 33 31.00 40.26 55.04
C THR A 33 30.75 40.55 53.56
N ALA A 34 31.53 41.44 52.94
CA ALA A 34 31.48 41.69 51.50
C ALA A 34 31.95 40.47 50.68
N LEU A 35 33.03 39.80 51.11
CA LEU A 35 33.49 38.56 50.50
C LEU A 35 32.46 37.44 50.63
N GLU A 36 31.85 37.28 51.82
CA GLU A 36 30.78 36.30 52.04
C GLU A 36 29.54 36.59 51.18
N ALA A 37 29.18 37.87 51.03
CA ALA A 37 28.09 38.28 50.14
C ALA A 37 28.40 38.00 48.66
N SER A 38 29.66 38.25 48.23
CA SER A 38 30.13 37.94 46.88
C SER A 38 30.14 36.43 46.60
N LEU A 39 30.63 35.63 47.55
CA LEU A 39 30.61 34.16 47.48
C LEU A 39 29.18 33.62 47.37
N LYS A 40 28.26 34.12 48.21
CA LYS A 40 26.83 33.75 48.11
C LYS A 40 26.23 34.11 46.76
N SER A 41 26.56 35.28 46.21
CA SER A 41 26.07 35.70 44.88
C SER A 41 26.64 34.82 43.76
N SER A 42 27.92 34.41 43.88
CA SER A 42 28.55 33.46 42.95
C SER A 42 27.86 32.10 43.00
N GLU A 43 27.61 31.56 44.19
CA GLU A 43 26.95 30.26 44.36
C GLU A 43 25.52 30.27 43.80
N VAL A 44 24.77 31.36 44.00
CA VAL A 44 23.43 31.53 43.40
C VAL A 44 23.50 31.58 41.88
N SER A 45 24.52 32.26 41.33
CA SER A 45 24.72 32.36 39.88
C SER A 45 25.08 31.01 39.27
N GLU A 46 25.97 30.25 39.90
CA GLU A 46 26.32 28.89 39.49
C GLU A 46 25.11 27.94 39.52
N LYS A 47 24.30 27.99 40.58
CA LYS A 47 23.03 27.22 40.65
C LYS A 47 22.08 27.56 39.52
N LYS A 48 22.03 28.84 39.10
CA LYS A 48 21.18 29.29 37.99
C LYS A 48 21.73 28.85 36.63
N ILE A 49 23.04 28.85 36.45
CA ILE A 49 23.67 28.31 35.24
C ILE A 49 23.38 26.81 35.15
N ALA A 50 23.59 26.05 36.22
CA ALA A 50 23.32 24.61 36.25
C ALA A 50 21.84 24.28 35.95
N SER A 51 20.89 25.08 36.46
CA SER A 51 19.47 24.87 36.16
C SER A 51 19.12 25.21 34.71
N LEU A 52 19.68 26.29 34.14
CA LEU A 52 19.51 26.66 32.74
C LEU A 52 20.13 25.65 31.79
N GLU A 53 21.30 25.09 32.11
CA GLU A 53 21.93 24.02 31.34
C GLU A 53 21.07 22.76 31.33
N LYS A 54 20.50 22.38 32.48
CA LYS A 54 19.57 21.25 32.58
C LYS A 54 18.31 21.49 31.73
N ILE A 55 17.75 22.69 31.77
CA ILE A 55 16.58 23.06 30.95
C ILE A 55 16.94 22.99 29.46
N ASN A 56 18.08 23.53 29.04
CA ASN A 56 18.53 23.47 27.65
C ASN A 56 18.76 22.03 27.17
N SER A 57 19.36 21.18 28.01
CA SER A 57 19.53 19.75 27.73
C SER A 57 18.17 19.05 27.53
N ASN A 58 17.22 19.29 28.44
CA ASN A 58 15.88 18.72 28.34
C ASN A 58 15.15 19.21 27.08
N LEU A 59 15.21 20.51 26.79
CA LEU A 59 14.61 21.07 25.56
C LEU A 59 15.23 20.47 24.30
N ARG A 60 16.55 20.29 24.26
CA ARG A 60 17.23 19.65 23.13
C ARG A 60 16.79 18.21 22.93
N THR A 61 16.69 17.42 24.01
CA THR A 61 16.23 16.02 23.92
C THR A 61 14.77 15.93 23.49
N SER A 62 13.90 16.81 24.01
CA SER A 62 12.50 16.90 23.55
C SER A 62 12.39 17.32 22.08
N LEU A 63 13.21 18.28 21.62
CA LEU A 63 13.25 18.69 20.21
C LEU A 63 13.77 17.58 19.30
N MET A 64 14.77 16.81 19.74
CA MET A 64 15.26 15.66 18.99
C MET A 64 14.19 14.58 18.85
N ALA A 65 13.48 14.26 19.94
CA ALA A 65 12.38 13.30 19.91
C ALA A 65 11.24 13.77 19.00
N ALA A 66 10.80 15.02 19.13
CA ALA A 66 9.74 15.59 18.28
C ALA A 66 10.14 15.66 16.80
N ASN A 67 11.41 15.99 16.51
CA ASN A 67 11.90 15.97 15.13
C ASN A 67 11.96 14.56 14.56
N ALA A 68 12.43 13.57 15.34
CA ALA A 68 12.46 12.17 14.90
C ALA A 68 11.05 11.66 14.58
N GLU A 69 10.10 11.91 15.48
CA GLU A 69 8.69 11.57 15.28
C GLU A 69 8.10 12.29 14.05
N ALA A 70 8.41 13.57 13.85
CA ALA A 70 7.98 14.31 12.66
C ALA A 70 8.56 13.74 11.36
N VAL A 71 9.79 13.23 11.37
CA VAL A 71 10.39 12.54 10.21
C VAL A 71 9.65 11.24 9.92
N ASP A 72 9.35 10.44 10.96
CA ASP A 72 8.61 9.18 10.81
C ASP A 72 7.18 9.39 10.31
N PHE A 73 6.50 10.42 10.80
CA PHE A 73 5.20 10.83 10.26
C PHE A 73 5.30 11.23 8.79
N ARG A 74 6.26 12.09 8.41
CA ARG A 74 6.45 12.49 7.00
C ARG A 74 6.69 11.29 6.09
N LYS A 75 7.50 10.32 6.53
CA LYS A 75 7.75 9.08 5.80
C LYS A 75 6.46 8.27 5.62
N SER A 76 5.69 8.10 6.68
CA SER A 76 4.41 7.39 6.64
C SER A 76 3.38 8.08 5.75
N TYR A 77 3.29 9.41 5.78
CA TYR A 77 2.46 10.22 4.88
C TYR A 77 2.86 10.05 3.42
N SER A 78 4.16 10.09 3.13
CA SER A 78 4.67 9.86 1.77
C SER A 78 4.31 8.47 1.25
N GLN A 79 4.48 7.43 2.07
CA GLN A 79 4.10 6.07 1.70
C GLN A 79 2.60 5.91 1.47
N MET A 80 1.77 6.52 2.33
CA MET A 80 0.32 6.51 2.17
C MET A 80 -0.09 7.21 0.88
N ARG A 81 0.53 8.35 0.56
CA ARG A 81 0.29 9.09 -0.69
C ARG A 81 0.62 8.24 -1.91
N LEU A 82 1.79 7.61 -1.95
CA LEU A 82 2.18 6.72 -3.06
C LEU A 82 1.21 5.55 -3.23
N LYS A 83 0.70 4.98 -2.13
CA LYS A 83 -0.33 3.93 -2.20
C LYS A 83 -1.65 4.45 -2.77
N LEU A 84 -2.08 5.65 -2.40
CA LEU A 84 -3.30 6.27 -2.93
C LEU A 84 -3.18 6.64 -4.41
N GLU A 85 -2.01 7.12 -4.82
CA GLU A 85 -1.63 7.38 -6.22
C GLU A 85 -1.66 6.08 -7.04
N ALA A 86 -1.07 5.00 -6.53
CA ALA A 86 -1.11 3.68 -7.16
C ALA A 86 -2.54 3.12 -7.32
N TYR A 87 -3.47 3.48 -6.42
CA TYR A 87 -4.88 3.12 -6.53
C TYR A 87 -5.68 4.06 -7.44
N GLY A 88 -5.07 5.08 -8.03
CA GLY A 88 -5.76 6.07 -8.86
C GLY A 88 -6.71 6.98 -8.07
N ILE A 89 -6.55 7.04 -6.74
CA ILE A 89 -7.27 7.93 -5.81
C ILE A 89 -6.49 9.25 -5.66
N GLU A 90 -5.74 9.65 -6.67
CA GLU A 90 -4.87 10.84 -6.70
C GLU A 90 -5.67 12.16 -6.61
N SER A 91 -7.00 12.07 -6.62
CA SER A 91 -7.91 13.18 -6.79
C SER A 91 -8.85 13.44 -5.60
N VAL A 92 -8.69 12.74 -4.48
CA VAL A 92 -9.58 12.95 -3.31
C VAL A 92 -9.04 14.03 -2.38
N THR A 93 -7.75 14.33 -2.42
CA THR A 93 -7.13 15.31 -1.50
C THR A 93 -7.08 16.73 -2.05
N ASP A 94 -7.04 16.91 -3.38
CA ASP A 94 -6.78 18.20 -4.02
C ASP A 94 -8.06 18.79 -4.65
N GLY A 95 -9.05 19.12 -3.82
CA GLY A 95 -10.19 19.99 -4.17
C GLY A 95 -10.83 19.78 -5.56
N GLN A 96 -11.31 20.87 -6.17
CA GLN A 96 -11.96 20.88 -7.51
C GLN A 96 -11.10 20.25 -8.61
N SER A 97 -9.76 20.31 -8.49
CA SER A 97 -8.82 19.78 -9.50
C SER A 97 -8.88 18.24 -9.60
N GLY A 98 -9.09 17.56 -8.48
CA GLY A 98 -9.27 16.11 -8.50
C GLY A 98 -10.56 15.65 -9.20
N ILE A 99 -11.65 16.41 -9.06
CA ILE A 99 -12.90 16.12 -9.77
C ILE A 99 -12.71 16.33 -11.28
N GLU A 100 -12.04 17.40 -11.69
CA GLU A 100 -11.73 17.70 -13.08
C GLU A 100 -10.85 16.61 -13.70
N ALA A 101 -9.81 16.14 -13.00
CA ALA A 101 -8.98 15.03 -13.45
C ALA A 101 -9.78 13.71 -13.61
N ARG A 102 -10.70 13.40 -12.68
CA ARG A 102 -11.60 12.24 -12.81
C ARG A 102 -12.55 12.39 -13.99
N LEU A 103 -13.07 13.59 -14.23
CA LEU A 103 -13.95 13.87 -15.36
C LEU A 103 -13.19 13.70 -16.69
N ILE A 104 -11.98 14.26 -16.80
CA ILE A 104 -11.15 14.12 -18.00
C ILE A 104 -10.83 12.64 -18.27
N LYS A 105 -10.47 11.88 -17.23
CA LYS A 105 -10.22 10.44 -17.36
C LYS A 105 -11.48 9.70 -17.82
N ALA A 106 -12.62 9.91 -17.16
CA ALA A 106 -13.88 9.29 -17.52
C ALA A 106 -14.32 9.65 -18.95
N MET A 107 -14.11 10.90 -19.37
CA MET A 107 -14.39 11.32 -20.75
C MET A 107 -13.48 10.62 -21.76
N ASN A 108 -12.21 10.42 -21.43
CA ASN A 108 -11.28 9.67 -22.28
C ASN A 108 -11.69 8.18 -22.36
N ASP A 109 -12.05 7.58 -21.24
CA ASP A 109 -12.54 6.20 -21.18
C ASP A 109 -13.84 6.05 -22.00
N ILE A 110 -14.78 7.00 -21.91
CA ILE A 110 -16.00 7.02 -22.73
C ILE A 110 -15.66 7.13 -24.21
N ARG A 111 -14.71 8.00 -24.60
CA ARG A 111 -14.27 8.14 -25.99
C ARG A 111 -13.70 6.84 -26.55
N ILE A 112 -12.84 6.17 -25.79
CA ILE A 112 -12.24 4.88 -26.20
C ILE A 112 -13.34 3.83 -26.37
N LEU A 113 -14.28 3.74 -25.43
CA LEU A 113 -15.41 2.81 -25.52
C LEU A 113 -16.33 3.11 -26.71
N GLU A 114 -16.51 4.38 -27.06
CA GLU A 114 -17.31 4.77 -28.22
C GLU A 114 -16.61 4.39 -29.54
N GLU A 115 -15.28 4.51 -29.60
CA GLU A 115 -14.46 4.05 -30.72
C GLU A 115 -14.49 2.53 -30.87
N GLU A 116 -14.33 1.78 -29.77
CA GLU A 116 -14.47 0.31 -29.76
C GLU A 116 -15.87 -0.12 -30.19
N LYS A 117 -16.92 0.53 -29.66
CA LYS A 117 -18.31 0.25 -30.05
C LYS A 117 -18.53 0.51 -31.54
N MET A 118 -17.97 1.59 -32.09
CA MET A 118 -18.07 1.90 -33.51
C MET A 118 -17.39 0.82 -34.36
N GLY A 119 -16.18 0.39 -33.98
CA GLY A 119 -15.48 -0.71 -34.65
C GLY A 119 -16.26 -2.03 -34.63
N VAL A 120 -16.86 -2.38 -33.49
CA VAL A 120 -17.73 -3.57 -33.39
C VAL A 120 -18.99 -3.44 -34.25
N SER A 121 -19.58 -2.24 -34.30
CA SER A 121 -20.78 -1.99 -35.10
C SER A 121 -20.49 -2.11 -36.60
N GLU A 122 -19.33 -1.62 -37.04
CA GLU A 122 -18.85 -1.78 -38.42
C GLU A 122 -18.59 -3.26 -38.76
N ALA A 123 -17.94 -4.01 -37.88
CA ALA A 123 -17.74 -5.46 -38.06
C ALA A 123 -19.06 -6.23 -38.19
N LEU A 124 -20.08 -5.88 -37.38
CA LEU A 124 -21.41 -6.49 -37.46
C LEU A 124 -22.15 -6.15 -38.76
N ILE A 125 -22.05 -4.91 -39.24
CA ILE A 125 -22.63 -4.50 -40.52
C ILE A 125 -21.98 -5.30 -41.65
N ASN A 126 -20.65 -5.38 -41.67
CA ASN A 126 -19.90 -6.15 -42.67
C ASN A 126 -20.29 -7.64 -42.65
N LEU A 127 -20.45 -8.25 -41.48
CA LEU A 127 -20.92 -9.63 -41.35
C LEU A 127 -22.35 -9.82 -41.88
N SER A 128 -23.23 -8.86 -41.60
CA SER A 128 -24.63 -8.91 -42.07
C SER A 128 -24.72 -8.80 -43.60
N ASP A 129 -23.91 -7.94 -44.21
CA ASP A 129 -23.85 -7.78 -45.67
C ASP A 129 -23.33 -9.05 -46.35
N VAL A 130 -22.31 -9.70 -45.78
CA VAL A 130 -21.78 -10.97 -46.30
C VAL A 130 -22.80 -12.10 -46.12
N SER A 131 -23.48 -12.15 -44.99
CA SER A 131 -24.53 -13.14 -44.73
C SER A 131 -25.69 -13.00 -45.72
N LEU A 132 -26.10 -11.78 -46.04
CA LEU A 132 -27.12 -11.50 -47.06
C LEU A 132 -26.63 -11.88 -48.46
N LYS A 133 -25.37 -11.58 -48.82
CA LYS A 133 -24.77 -12.02 -50.09
C LYS A 133 -24.69 -13.54 -50.20
N LEU A 134 -24.38 -14.24 -49.12
CA LEU A 134 -24.34 -15.70 -49.06
C LEU A 134 -25.74 -16.31 -49.22
N ILE A 135 -26.76 -15.74 -48.56
CA ILE A 135 -28.16 -16.17 -48.73
C ILE A 135 -28.61 -15.98 -50.19
N ASN A 136 -28.31 -14.82 -50.79
CA ASN A 136 -28.67 -14.55 -52.19
C ASN A 136 -27.95 -15.47 -53.18
N LEU A 137 -26.71 -15.90 -52.90
CA LEU A 137 -25.94 -16.80 -53.76
C LEU A 137 -26.37 -18.27 -53.61
N LEU A 138 -26.78 -18.68 -52.41
CA LEU A 138 -27.41 -19.99 -52.19
C LEU A 138 -28.76 -20.11 -52.91
N GLU A 139 -29.44 -18.99 -53.13
CA GLU A 139 -30.66 -18.91 -53.95
C GLU A 139 -30.35 -19.02 -55.47
N ASP A 140 -29.11 -18.68 -55.91
CA ASP A 140 -28.70 -18.60 -57.32
C ASP A 140 -27.86 -19.81 -57.84
N HIS A 141 -27.64 -20.85 -57.01
CA HIS A 141 -27.09 -22.15 -57.43
C HIS A 141 -25.70 -22.16 -58.14
N ASP A 142 -24.70 -21.40 -57.67
CA ASP A 142 -23.30 -21.77 -57.93
C ASP A 142 -22.37 -21.38 -56.77
N SER A 143 -21.77 -22.41 -56.16
CA SER A 143 -20.80 -22.32 -55.08
C SER A 143 -19.46 -21.75 -55.58
N ASN A 144 -19.29 -20.44 -55.44
CA ASN A 144 -18.02 -19.75 -55.68
C ASN A 144 -17.09 -19.88 -54.46
N ASP A 145 -16.07 -20.74 -54.56
CA ASP A 145 -15.03 -20.98 -53.54
C ASP A 145 -14.29 -19.70 -53.10
N GLU A 146 -14.16 -18.72 -53.99
CA GLU A 146 -13.51 -17.42 -53.73
C GLU A 146 -14.31 -16.58 -52.72
N PHE A 147 -15.65 -16.66 -52.77
CA PHE A 147 -16.52 -15.93 -51.85
C PHE A 147 -16.56 -16.56 -50.45
N ILE A 148 -16.41 -17.89 -50.36
CA ILE A 148 -16.27 -18.61 -49.09
C ILE A 148 -14.97 -18.21 -48.39
N ALA A 149 -13.89 -18.03 -49.14
CA ALA A 149 -12.61 -17.55 -48.61
C ALA A 149 -12.71 -16.11 -48.08
N ASP A 150 -13.36 -15.21 -48.81
CA ASP A 150 -13.59 -13.82 -48.38
C ASP A 150 -14.50 -13.73 -47.15
N ALA A 151 -15.59 -14.52 -47.12
CA ALA A 151 -16.46 -14.61 -45.96
C ALA A 151 -15.70 -15.12 -44.73
N LYS A 152 -14.82 -16.11 -44.90
CA LYS A 152 -13.99 -16.63 -43.81
C LYS A 152 -12.99 -15.60 -43.28
N ASN A 153 -12.30 -14.88 -44.17
CA ASN A 153 -11.35 -13.84 -43.77
C ASN A 153 -12.03 -12.69 -43.00
N LEU A 154 -13.26 -12.33 -43.38
CA LEU A 154 -14.04 -11.29 -42.68
C LEU A 154 -14.61 -11.79 -41.35
N VAL A 155 -14.98 -13.06 -41.25
CA VAL A 155 -15.33 -13.70 -39.96
C VAL A 155 -14.11 -13.72 -39.03
N ASP A 156 -12.93 -14.06 -39.53
CA ASP A 156 -11.69 -14.04 -38.75
C ASP A 156 -11.34 -12.62 -38.28
N GLN A 157 -11.52 -11.59 -39.13
CA GLN A 157 -11.35 -10.18 -38.74
C GLN A 157 -12.42 -9.71 -37.74
N ALA A 158 -13.66 -10.18 -37.87
CA ALA A 158 -14.71 -9.89 -36.90
C ALA A 158 -14.44 -10.57 -35.56
N ASP A 159 -13.92 -11.81 -35.55
CA ASP A 159 -13.51 -12.51 -34.33
C ASP A 159 -12.32 -11.82 -33.65
N GLU A 160 -11.40 -11.23 -34.41
CA GLU A 160 -10.30 -10.41 -33.89
C GLU A 160 -10.82 -9.09 -33.28
N ALA A 161 -11.70 -8.37 -33.99
CA ALA A 161 -12.28 -7.10 -33.54
C ALA A 161 -13.23 -7.27 -32.33
N LEU A 162 -13.94 -8.40 -32.25
CA LEU A 162 -14.76 -8.77 -31.10
C LEU A 162 -13.92 -9.32 -29.93
N GLY A 163 -12.59 -9.47 -30.11
CA GLY A 163 -11.70 -10.07 -29.13
C GLY A 163 -11.97 -11.56 -28.87
N ILE A 164 -12.82 -12.19 -29.69
CA ILE A 164 -13.15 -13.62 -29.62
C ILE A 164 -11.90 -14.45 -29.99
N GLY A 165 -11.01 -13.93 -30.83
CA GLY A 165 -9.69 -14.52 -31.10
C GLY A 165 -8.75 -14.61 -29.88
N ARG A 166 -9.03 -13.86 -28.80
CA ARG A 166 -8.35 -14.00 -27.50
C ARG A 166 -9.15 -14.79 -26.46
N LEU A 167 -10.40 -15.13 -26.78
CA LEU A 167 -11.28 -15.93 -25.94
C LEU A 167 -11.58 -17.25 -26.66
N ASN A 168 -10.56 -18.09 -26.79
CA ASN A 168 -10.78 -19.53 -26.75
C ASN A 168 -11.29 -19.90 -25.35
N ILE A 169 -12.55 -19.54 -25.08
CA ILE A 169 -13.33 -20.00 -23.95
C ILE A 169 -14.52 -20.74 -24.59
N ASP A 170 -14.21 -21.86 -25.24
CA ASP A 170 -15.20 -22.91 -25.45
C ASP A 170 -15.78 -23.29 -24.06
N GLY A 171 -17.04 -22.92 -23.84
CA GLY A 171 -17.91 -23.59 -22.88
C GLY A 171 -17.65 -23.39 -21.37
N VAL A 172 -16.85 -22.42 -20.92
CA VAL A 172 -16.71 -22.19 -19.47
C VAL A 172 -17.96 -21.50 -18.93
N LYS A 173 -18.88 -22.27 -18.33
CA LYS A 173 -19.86 -21.78 -17.35
C LYS A 173 -19.10 -20.85 -16.38
N THR A 174 -19.26 -19.53 -16.52
CA THR A 174 -18.53 -18.51 -15.74
C THR A 174 -18.93 -18.46 -14.25
N ARG A 175 -19.82 -19.37 -13.84
CA ARG A 175 -20.20 -19.68 -12.47
C ARG A 175 -20.34 -21.19 -12.32
N GLY A 176 -19.27 -21.85 -11.85
CA GLY A 176 -19.36 -23.20 -11.31
C GLY A 176 -19.95 -23.17 -9.91
N THR A 177 -20.75 -24.18 -9.59
CA THR A 177 -21.10 -24.46 -8.19
C THR A 177 -20.07 -25.43 -7.63
N ILE A 178 -19.97 -25.54 -6.30
CA ILE A 178 -19.06 -26.51 -5.67
C ILE A 178 -19.32 -27.96 -6.16
N HIS A 179 -20.57 -28.27 -6.54
CA HIS A 179 -20.96 -29.59 -7.03
C HIS A 179 -20.73 -29.80 -8.52
N GLU A 180 -20.79 -28.73 -9.32
CA GLU A 180 -20.59 -28.76 -10.77
C GLU A 180 -19.64 -27.63 -11.16
N ALA A 181 -18.36 -27.87 -10.94
CA ALA A 181 -17.27 -26.99 -11.30
C ALA A 181 -16.61 -27.45 -12.60
N GLY A 182 -15.97 -26.53 -13.30
CA GLY A 182 -15.20 -26.77 -14.51
C GLY A 182 -13.76 -26.28 -14.35
N ILE A 183 -12.83 -26.98 -14.99
CA ILE A 183 -11.42 -26.62 -15.06
C ILE A 183 -11.25 -25.58 -16.18
N ILE A 184 -10.82 -24.38 -15.80
CA ILE A 184 -10.58 -23.25 -16.72
C ILE A 184 -9.14 -23.27 -17.24
N GLY A 185 -8.20 -23.74 -16.42
CA GLY A 185 -6.78 -23.70 -16.74
C GLY A 185 -6.05 -24.87 -16.13
N VAL A 186 -5.02 -25.34 -16.81
CA VAL A 186 -4.14 -26.38 -16.31
C VAL A 186 -2.70 -25.88 -16.47
N LYS A 187 -1.91 -26.01 -15.42
CA LYS A 187 -0.48 -25.73 -15.45
C LYS A 187 0.28 -27.01 -15.14
N ASP A 188 0.67 -27.69 -16.22
CA ASP A 188 1.28 -29.01 -16.19
C ASP A 188 2.60 -29.01 -15.40
N ASP A 189 3.40 -27.94 -15.53
CA ASP A 189 4.69 -27.78 -14.84
C ASP A 189 4.63 -27.94 -13.32
N TYR A 190 3.48 -27.66 -12.69
CA TYR A 190 3.35 -27.57 -11.23
C TYR A 190 2.29 -28.50 -10.63
N GLY A 191 1.61 -29.34 -11.41
CA GLY A 191 0.54 -30.15 -10.82
C GLY A 191 -0.76 -29.38 -10.57
N ILE A 192 -0.93 -28.18 -11.10
CA ILE A 192 -1.98 -27.25 -10.67
C ILE A 192 -3.08 -27.14 -11.72
N VAL A 193 -4.32 -27.26 -11.26
CA VAL A 193 -5.53 -26.97 -12.03
C VAL A 193 -6.24 -25.76 -11.46
N VAL A 194 -6.80 -24.93 -12.33
CA VAL A 194 -7.60 -23.75 -12.00
C VAL A 194 -9.06 -24.08 -12.20
N ILE A 195 -9.86 -23.94 -11.16
CA ILE A 195 -11.27 -24.30 -11.12
C ILE A 195 -12.12 -23.03 -11.06
N ASN A 196 -13.25 -23.02 -11.77
CA ASN A 196 -14.22 -21.91 -11.84
C ASN A 196 -15.09 -21.71 -10.57
N VAL A 197 -14.54 -22.03 -9.40
CA VAL A 197 -15.20 -21.92 -8.09
C VAL A 197 -14.26 -21.18 -7.15
N GLY A 198 -14.76 -20.11 -6.53
CA GLY A 198 -14.01 -19.27 -5.59
C GLY A 198 -14.67 -19.16 -4.23
N ALA A 199 -14.20 -18.20 -3.42
CA ALA A 199 -14.72 -17.91 -2.09
C ALA A 199 -16.23 -17.61 -2.10
N ASN A 200 -16.70 -16.90 -3.13
CA ASN A 200 -18.13 -16.56 -3.29
C ASN A 200 -19.02 -17.79 -3.49
N SER A 201 -18.46 -18.87 -4.05
CA SER A 201 -19.16 -20.13 -4.22
C SER A 201 -19.00 -21.05 -3.02
N GLY A 202 -18.15 -20.69 -2.04
CA GLY A 202 -17.88 -21.45 -0.82
C GLY A 202 -16.62 -22.34 -0.85
N ALA A 203 -15.73 -22.16 -1.84
CA ALA A 203 -14.45 -22.87 -1.86
C ALA A 203 -13.56 -22.45 -0.68
N LYS A 204 -12.86 -23.42 -0.09
CA LYS A 204 -11.92 -23.21 1.02
C LYS A 204 -10.62 -23.92 0.74
N ILE A 205 -9.52 -23.34 1.21
CA ILE A 205 -8.20 -23.98 1.20
C ILE A 205 -8.30 -25.32 1.94
N GLY A 206 -7.73 -26.37 1.35
CA GLY A 206 -7.78 -27.74 1.87
C GLY A 206 -9.00 -28.56 1.43
N MET A 207 -10.00 -27.96 0.76
CA MET A 207 -11.16 -28.69 0.28
C MET A 207 -10.77 -29.67 -0.86
N PRO A 208 -11.16 -30.96 -0.78
CA PRO A 208 -10.89 -31.92 -1.83
C PRO A 208 -11.93 -31.84 -2.96
N PHE A 209 -11.45 -31.96 -4.19
CA PHE A 209 -12.25 -32.05 -5.40
C PHE A 209 -11.90 -33.33 -6.16
N ARG A 210 -12.92 -34.00 -6.70
CA ARG A 210 -12.77 -35.09 -7.66
C ARG A 210 -12.84 -34.52 -9.06
N LEU A 211 -11.90 -34.95 -9.91
CA LEU A 211 -11.79 -34.53 -11.30
C LEU A 211 -12.42 -35.59 -12.20
N PHE A 212 -13.23 -35.14 -13.16
CA PHE A 212 -13.98 -35.97 -14.09
C PHE A 212 -13.76 -35.49 -15.52
N ARG A 213 -13.50 -36.42 -16.43
CA ARG A 213 -13.58 -36.17 -17.88
C ARG A 213 -14.83 -36.83 -18.41
N LYS A 214 -15.82 -36.01 -18.79
CA LYS A 214 -17.17 -36.47 -19.13
C LYS A 214 -17.80 -37.20 -17.92
N ASP A 215 -17.67 -38.52 -17.86
CA ASP A 215 -18.21 -39.38 -16.78
C ASP A 215 -17.13 -40.31 -16.16
N ARG A 216 -15.86 -40.14 -16.55
CA ARG A 216 -14.75 -40.96 -16.04
C ARG A 216 -13.98 -40.20 -14.94
N PRO A 217 -13.81 -40.77 -13.73
CA PRO A 217 -13.00 -40.15 -12.69
C PRO A 217 -11.51 -40.21 -13.05
N LEU A 218 -10.86 -39.05 -13.13
CA LEU A 218 -9.43 -38.90 -13.41
C LEU A 218 -8.60 -39.02 -12.14
N GLY A 219 -9.06 -38.39 -11.06
CA GLY A 219 -8.28 -38.25 -9.84
C GLY A 219 -8.87 -37.32 -8.80
N THR A 220 -8.07 -37.01 -7.79
CA THR A 220 -8.42 -36.07 -6.71
C THR A 220 -7.43 -34.92 -6.65
N SER A 221 -7.94 -33.71 -6.47
CA SER A 221 -7.16 -32.49 -6.24
C SER A 221 -7.55 -31.84 -4.90
N VAL A 222 -6.68 -31.02 -4.34
CA VAL A 222 -6.94 -30.26 -3.12
C VAL A 222 -6.67 -28.79 -3.37
N ILE A 223 -7.61 -27.94 -2.96
CA ILE A 223 -7.47 -26.49 -3.11
C ILE A 223 -6.30 -25.97 -2.27
N VAL A 224 -5.39 -25.24 -2.91
CA VAL A 224 -4.21 -24.62 -2.29
C VAL A 224 -4.33 -23.09 -2.20
N ASP A 225 -5.07 -22.47 -3.11
CA ASP A 225 -5.31 -21.03 -3.13
C ASP A 225 -6.75 -20.73 -3.60
N VAL A 226 -7.36 -19.68 -3.04
CA VAL A 226 -8.74 -19.28 -3.31
C VAL A 226 -8.81 -17.78 -3.55
N ARG A 227 -9.40 -17.40 -4.68
CA ARG A 227 -9.81 -16.03 -4.99
C ARG A 227 -11.33 -15.93 -5.00
N ASP A 228 -11.85 -14.72 -5.20
CA ASP A 228 -13.30 -14.45 -5.15
C ASP A 228 -14.13 -15.37 -6.08
N ARG A 229 -13.62 -15.65 -7.29
CA ARG A 229 -14.34 -16.39 -8.34
C ARG A 229 -13.65 -17.64 -8.87
N ILE A 230 -12.39 -17.87 -8.50
CA ILE A 230 -11.59 -19.01 -8.98
C ILE A 230 -10.76 -19.58 -7.82
N SER A 231 -10.34 -20.83 -7.95
CA SER A 231 -9.42 -21.47 -7.02
C SER A 231 -8.36 -22.26 -7.77
N ALA A 232 -7.18 -22.34 -7.17
CA ALA A 232 -6.11 -23.22 -7.61
C ALA A 232 -6.14 -24.49 -6.76
N ALA A 233 -6.13 -25.65 -7.42
CA ALA A 233 -6.08 -26.94 -6.78
C ALA A 233 -4.87 -27.75 -7.28
N LEU A 234 -4.18 -28.38 -6.32
CA LEU A 234 -3.05 -29.26 -6.59
C LEU A 234 -3.57 -30.69 -6.79
N ILE A 235 -3.16 -31.34 -7.89
CA ILE A 235 -3.47 -32.73 -8.17
C ILE A 235 -2.70 -33.63 -7.19
N LYS A 236 -3.40 -34.51 -6.47
CA LYS A 236 -2.78 -35.43 -5.50
C LYS A 236 -2.69 -36.87 -6.01
N ASN A 237 -3.81 -37.42 -6.49
CA ASN A 237 -3.89 -38.81 -6.92
C ASN A 237 -4.50 -38.87 -8.32
N LEU A 238 -3.74 -39.38 -9.28
CA LEU A 238 -4.23 -39.72 -10.61
C LEU A 238 -4.46 -41.22 -10.67
N LYS A 239 -5.58 -41.66 -11.27
CA LYS A 239 -5.85 -43.09 -11.45
C LYS A 239 -4.96 -43.74 -12.52
N LYS A 240 -4.48 -42.94 -13.48
CA LYS A 240 -3.52 -43.32 -14.53
C LYS A 240 -2.54 -42.16 -14.69
N GLU A 241 -1.24 -42.44 -14.68
CA GLU A 241 -0.18 -41.41 -14.81
C GLU A 241 -0.29 -40.61 -16.12
N ASP A 242 -0.88 -41.20 -17.16
CA ASP A 242 -0.97 -40.60 -18.51
C ASP A 242 -2.27 -39.81 -18.76
N ASP A 243 -3.17 -39.73 -17.76
CA ASP A 243 -4.51 -39.14 -17.92
C ASP A 243 -4.64 -37.82 -17.16
N TYR A 244 -3.80 -36.86 -17.56
CA TYR A 244 -3.75 -35.53 -16.94
C TYR A 244 -5.01 -34.71 -17.25
N PRO A 245 -5.53 -33.91 -16.30
CA PRO A 245 -6.69 -33.04 -16.52
C PRO A 245 -6.45 -32.01 -17.62
N ARG A 246 -7.50 -31.63 -18.35
CA ARG A 246 -7.47 -30.61 -19.42
C ARG A 246 -8.53 -29.55 -19.18
N VAL A 247 -8.37 -28.41 -19.84
CA VAL A 247 -9.38 -27.34 -19.84
C VAL A 247 -10.71 -27.91 -20.36
N GLY A 248 -11.80 -27.62 -19.65
CA GLY A 248 -13.14 -28.15 -19.94
C GLY A 248 -13.52 -29.43 -19.19
N ASP A 249 -12.59 -30.07 -18.47
CA ASP A 249 -12.94 -31.17 -17.55
C ASP A 249 -13.75 -30.66 -16.35
N LEU A 250 -14.53 -31.54 -15.73
CA LEU A 250 -15.40 -31.21 -14.60
C LEU A 250 -14.71 -31.52 -13.27
N ALA A 251 -15.05 -30.74 -12.25
CA ALA A 251 -14.63 -30.95 -10.88
C ALA A 251 -15.85 -30.90 -9.95
N SER A 252 -15.91 -31.78 -8.97
CA SER A 252 -16.98 -31.81 -7.97
C SER A 252 -16.41 -32.05 -6.60
N VAL A 253 -16.93 -31.36 -5.58
CA VAL A 253 -16.50 -31.56 -4.19
C VAL A 253 -16.68 -33.02 -3.79
N ASP A 254 -15.66 -33.57 -3.15
CA ASP A 254 -15.80 -34.86 -2.50
C ASP A 254 -16.34 -34.62 -1.09
N THR A 255 -17.64 -34.83 -0.89
CA THR A 255 -18.21 -34.91 0.46
C THR A 255 -17.94 -36.31 1.00
N ILE A 256 -16.67 -36.61 1.30
CA ILE A 256 -16.36 -37.73 2.18
C ILE A 256 -16.85 -37.29 3.57
N LYS A 257 -18.10 -37.64 3.89
CA LYS A 257 -18.53 -37.72 5.28
C LYS A 257 -17.61 -38.74 5.95
N ASN A 258 -16.79 -38.28 6.89
CA ASN A 258 -16.44 -39.13 8.02
C ASN A 258 -17.72 -39.49 8.78
#